data_AF-A0A7J9H3A1-F1
#
_entry.id   AF-A0A7J9H3A1-F1
#
_cell.length_a   1.000
_cell.length_b   1.000
_cell.length_c   1.000
_cell.angle_alpha   90.00
_cell.angle_beta   90.00
_cell.angle_gamma   90.00
#
_symmetry.space_group_name_H-M   'P 1'
#
loop_
_entity.id
_entity.type
_entity.pdbx_description
1 polymer ?
#
loop_
_entity_poly.entity_id
_entity_poly.type
_entity_poly.pdbx_seq_one_letter_code
_entity_poly.pdbx_strand_id
1 'polypeptide(L)'
;SCQAVSTASLDKDEKNASVSGSAEADEEAKVGAKVKVKVPLKVYHVVRVPELDLIGMEGVIKQYVGIWKGKPISANLPYKVEFLKEIEGRGPVKFFVHLKEEELEFLD
;
A
#
# COMPACT_ATOMS: atom_id res chain seq x y z
N SER A 1 -58.99 -17.44 31.38
CA SER A 1 -58.93 -16.33 30.42
C SER A 1 -58.22 -15.16 31.08
N CYS A 2 -56.92 -15.02 30.83
CA CYS A 2 -56.08 -13.88 31.25
C CYS A 2 -55.11 -13.60 30.09
N GLN A 3 -55.02 -12.34 29.68
CA GLN A 3 -54.26 -11.87 28.51
C GLN A 3 -52.89 -11.28 28.90
N ALA A 4 -51.94 -11.43 27.96
CA ALA A 4 -50.78 -10.57 27.61
C ALA A 4 -49.67 -10.38 28.69
N VAL A 5 -48.38 -10.09 28.40
CA VAL A 5 -47.68 -9.45 27.26
C VAL A 5 -46.23 -9.98 27.17
N SER A 6 -45.71 -9.91 25.95
CA SER A 6 -44.35 -10.13 25.41
C SER A 6 -43.11 -9.80 26.25
N THR A 7 -42.04 -10.58 26.03
CA THR A 7 -40.67 -10.07 25.96
C THR A 7 -39.98 -10.58 24.70
N ALA A 8 -39.30 -9.65 24.05
CA ALA A 8 -38.91 -9.61 22.65
C ALA A 8 -38.10 -10.81 22.13
N SER A 9 -38.43 -11.17 20.90
CA SER A 9 -37.60 -11.95 19.99
C SER A 9 -36.20 -11.37 19.85
N LEU A 10 -35.25 -12.29 19.75
CA LEU A 10 -33.96 -12.12 19.11
C LEU A 10 -34.17 -11.70 17.64
N ASP A 11 -33.07 -11.32 16.99
CA ASP A 11 -32.96 -10.88 15.59
C ASP A 11 -32.99 -9.35 15.40
N LYS A 12 -31.79 -8.77 15.44
CA LYS A 12 -31.46 -7.66 14.54
C LYS A 12 -30.00 -7.74 14.13
N ASP A 13 -29.83 -8.30 12.93
CA ASP A 13 -28.69 -8.12 12.06
C ASP A 13 -28.29 -6.65 11.90
N GLU A 14 -27.03 -6.50 11.48
CA GLU A 14 -26.52 -5.40 10.65
C GLU A 14 -26.08 -4.11 11.37
N LYS A 15 -24.77 -4.06 11.70
CA LYS A 15 -23.90 -2.95 11.24
C LYS A 15 -22.42 -3.31 11.32
N ASN A 16 -21.96 -4.16 10.41
CA ASN A 16 -20.55 -4.16 10.00
C ASN A 16 -20.46 -3.42 8.67
N ALA A 17 -20.20 -2.11 8.71
CA ALA A 17 -19.63 -1.36 7.59
C ALA A 17 -19.37 0.10 7.98
N SER A 18 -18.19 0.56 7.56
CA SER A 18 -17.99 1.89 6.96
C SER A 18 -17.66 3.08 7.88
N VAL A 19 -16.54 3.02 8.61
CA VAL A 19 -15.76 4.23 8.98
C VAL A 19 -14.24 4.00 8.81
N SER A 20 -13.81 3.14 7.88
CA SER A 20 -12.37 2.97 7.60
C SER A 20 -12.02 2.57 6.17
N GLY A 21 -12.98 2.69 5.23
CA GLY A 21 -12.78 2.29 3.84
C GLY A 21 -12.43 3.44 2.89
N SER A 22 -12.57 4.70 3.32
CA SER A 22 -12.26 5.85 2.47
C SER A 22 -10.75 6.05 2.33
N ALA A 23 -10.03 6.06 3.45
CA ALA A 23 -8.59 6.31 3.44
C ALA A 23 -7.82 5.27 2.62
N GLU A 24 -8.11 3.97 2.77
CA GLU A 24 -7.40 2.94 2.01
C GLU A 24 -7.76 2.94 0.50
N ALA A 25 -8.99 3.33 0.15
CA ALA A 25 -9.41 3.47 -1.25
C ALA A 25 -8.70 4.65 -1.93
N ASP A 26 -8.48 5.75 -1.20
CA ASP A 26 -7.67 6.88 -1.68
C ASP A 26 -6.22 6.45 -1.94
N GLU A 27 -5.66 5.52 -1.15
CA GLU A 27 -4.32 4.98 -1.37
C GLU A 27 -4.23 4.04 -2.58
N GLU A 28 -5.25 3.22 -2.82
CA GLU A 28 -5.33 2.40 -4.03
C GLU A 28 -5.46 3.27 -5.30
N ALA A 29 -6.08 4.46 -5.20
CA ALA A 29 -6.15 5.41 -6.31
C ALA A 29 -4.78 6.00 -6.69
N LYS A 30 -3.81 6.01 -5.77
CA LYS A 30 -2.43 6.43 -6.03
C LYS A 30 -1.62 5.39 -6.81
N VAL A 31 -2.16 4.18 -7.02
CA VAL A 31 -1.51 3.16 -7.84
C VAL A 31 -1.41 3.64 -9.30
N GLY A 32 -0.21 3.61 -9.85
CA GLY A 32 0.12 4.14 -11.17
C GLY A 32 0.73 5.53 -11.14
N ALA A 33 0.68 6.24 -10.01
CA ALA A 33 1.34 7.54 -9.87
C ALA A 33 2.86 7.40 -9.95
N LYS A 34 3.51 8.44 -10.51
CA LYS A 34 4.97 8.58 -10.46
C LYS A 34 5.36 9.13 -9.10
N VAL A 35 6.43 8.60 -8.55
CA VAL A 35 6.94 9.00 -7.24
C VAL A 35 8.44 9.17 -7.27
N LYS A 36 8.93 10.08 -6.43
CA LYS A 36 10.34 10.30 -6.16
C LYS A 36 10.63 10.04 -4.70
N VAL A 37 11.75 9.39 -4.42
CA VAL A 37 12.18 9.15 -3.05
C VAL A 37 12.90 10.39 -2.52
N LYS A 38 12.45 10.93 -1.38
CA LYS A 38 13.05 12.14 -0.79
C LYS A 38 13.97 11.88 0.41
N VAL A 39 13.88 10.68 1.01
CA VAL A 39 14.67 10.28 2.19
C VAL A 39 15.81 9.35 1.75
N PRO A 40 17.03 9.46 2.32
CA PRO A 40 18.10 8.51 2.05
C PRO A 40 17.73 7.11 2.55
N LEU A 41 17.56 6.17 1.62
CA LEU A 41 17.13 4.80 1.89
C LEU A 41 17.98 3.83 1.07
N LYS A 42 18.62 2.89 1.77
CA LYS A 42 19.46 1.86 1.17
C LYS A 42 18.73 0.53 1.13
N VAL A 43 18.76 -0.14 -0.02
CA VAL A 43 18.15 -1.45 -0.22
C VAL A 43 19.18 -2.49 -0.70
N TYR A 44 18.96 -3.74 -0.29
CA TYR A 44 19.92 -4.84 -0.44
C TYR A 44 19.34 -6.06 -1.18
N HIS A 45 18.09 -6.01 -1.63
CA HIS A 45 17.42 -7.12 -2.33
C HIS A 45 17.48 -7.02 -3.86
N VAL A 46 18.25 -6.06 -4.39
CA VAL A 46 18.40 -5.89 -5.83
C VAL A 46 19.38 -6.92 -6.38
N VAL A 47 18.94 -7.69 -7.37
CA VAL A 47 19.75 -8.78 -7.95
C VAL A 47 21.06 -8.22 -8.51
N ARG A 48 22.19 -8.69 -7.96
CA ARG A 48 23.58 -8.32 -8.32
C ARG A 48 24.00 -6.89 -7.99
N VAL A 49 23.19 -6.12 -7.27
CA VAL A 49 23.60 -4.84 -6.68
C VAL A 49 23.56 -5.01 -5.17
N PRO A 50 24.72 -5.07 -4.50
CA PRO A 50 24.76 -5.36 -3.07
C PRO A 50 24.12 -4.24 -2.26
N GLU A 51 24.38 -2.98 -2.61
CA GLU A 51 23.83 -1.81 -1.94
C GLU A 51 23.37 -0.81 -3.00
N LEU A 52 22.11 -0.37 -2.90
CA LEU A 52 21.57 0.68 -3.76
C LEU A 52 20.91 1.76 -2.90
N ASP A 53 21.35 2.99 -3.08
CA ASP A 53 20.70 4.16 -2.51
C ASP A 53 19.57 4.62 -3.44
N LEU A 54 18.38 4.82 -2.86
CA LEU A 54 17.18 5.21 -3.57
C LEU A 54 16.95 6.73 -3.58
N ILE A 55 17.75 7.51 -2.86
CA ILE A 55 17.54 8.96 -2.75
C ILE A 55 17.45 9.64 -4.13
N GLY A 56 16.39 10.40 -4.34
CA GLY A 56 16.14 11.13 -5.59
C GLY A 56 15.75 10.25 -6.78
N MET A 57 15.63 8.93 -6.62
CA MET A 57 15.19 8.03 -7.69
C MET A 57 13.69 8.17 -7.94
N GLU A 58 13.32 8.12 -9.21
CA GLU A 58 11.94 8.12 -9.66
C GLU A 58 11.47 6.69 -9.96
N GLY A 59 10.24 6.40 -9.57
CA GLY A 59 9.59 5.10 -9.76
C GLY A 59 8.09 5.27 -9.96
N VAL A 60 7.41 4.14 -10.13
CA VAL A 60 5.95 4.10 -10.32
C VAL A 60 5.35 3.19 -9.26
N ILE A 61 4.32 3.65 -8.57
CA ILE A 61 3.58 2.79 -7.63
C ILE A 61 2.87 1.70 -8.44
N LYS A 62 3.20 0.44 -8.20
CA LYS A 62 2.56 -0.71 -8.86
C LYS A 62 1.41 -1.28 -8.06
N GLN A 63 1.47 -1.21 -6.74
CA GLN A 63 0.46 -1.81 -5.88
C GLN A 63 0.47 -1.16 -4.50
N TYR A 64 -0.72 -1.04 -3.90
CA TYR A 64 -0.90 -0.80 -2.47
C TYR A 64 -1.16 -2.13 -1.76
N VAL A 65 -0.35 -2.47 -0.76
CA VAL A 65 -0.37 -3.76 -0.04
C VAL A 65 -1.05 -3.63 1.33
N GLY A 66 -1.68 -2.48 1.62
CA GLY A 66 -2.50 -2.29 2.83
C GLY A 66 -3.81 -3.07 2.78
N ILE A 67 -4.32 -3.39 1.58
CA ILE A 67 -5.52 -4.23 1.40
C ILE A 67 -5.15 -5.49 0.62
N TRP A 68 -5.65 -6.64 1.10
CA TRP A 68 -5.57 -7.90 0.38
C TRP A 68 -6.94 -8.57 0.31
N LYS A 69 -7.48 -8.69 -0.91
CA LYS A 69 -8.80 -9.32 -1.16
C LYS A 69 -9.90 -8.75 -0.25
N GLY A 70 -9.91 -7.43 -0.07
CA GLY A 70 -10.88 -6.72 0.77
C GLY A 70 -10.66 -6.84 2.28
N LYS A 71 -9.52 -7.40 2.72
CA LYS A 71 -9.13 -7.42 4.13
C LYS A 71 -7.96 -6.46 4.36
N PRO A 72 -8.02 -5.56 5.36
CA PRO A 72 -6.91 -4.71 5.71
C PRO A 72 -5.77 -5.55 6.31
N ILE A 73 -4.54 -5.23 5.93
CA ILE A 73 -3.30 -5.82 6.43
C ILE A 73 -2.51 -4.72 7.14
N SER A 74 -1.88 -5.06 8.26
CA SER A 74 -0.99 -4.17 9.01
C SER A 74 0.41 -4.05 8.37
N ALA A 75 0.49 -3.74 7.07
CA ALA A 75 1.75 -3.55 6.38
C ALA A 75 2.34 -2.17 6.72
N ASN A 76 3.50 -2.12 7.38
CA ASN A 76 4.15 -0.85 7.74
C ASN A 76 4.68 -0.07 6.53
N LEU A 77 4.91 -0.74 5.39
CA LEU A 77 5.43 -0.19 4.14
C LEU A 77 4.46 -0.60 3.01
N PRO A 78 3.31 0.09 2.87
CA PRO A 78 2.23 -0.42 2.05
C PRO A 78 2.42 -0.14 0.55
N TYR A 79 3.29 0.79 0.14
CA TYR A 79 3.45 1.13 -1.26
C TYR A 79 4.53 0.29 -1.92
N LYS A 80 4.13 -0.55 -2.88
CA LYS A 80 5.07 -1.28 -3.73
C LYS A 80 5.41 -0.45 -4.96
N VAL A 81 6.60 0.11 -4.98
CA VAL A 81 7.11 0.96 -6.05
C VAL A 81 8.03 0.17 -6.98
N GLU A 82 7.83 0.29 -8.28
CA GLU A 82 8.73 -0.24 -9.32
C GLU A 82 9.76 0.82 -9.69
N PHE A 83 11.02 0.40 -9.64
CA PHE A 83 12.16 1.20 -10.09
C PHE A 83 12.84 0.52 -11.27
N LEU A 84 13.36 1.35 -12.16
CA LEU A 84 14.16 0.96 -13.31
C LEU A 84 15.54 1.61 -13.16
N LYS A 85 16.55 0.80 -12.84
CA LYS A 85 17.94 1.28 -12.76
C LYS A 85 18.77 0.64 -13.85
N GLU A 86 19.43 1.48 -14.64
CA GLU A 86 20.46 1.01 -15.56
C GLU A 86 21.76 0.69 -14.80
N ILE A 87 22.23 -0.54 -14.96
CA ILE A 87 23.50 -1.02 -14.38
C ILE A 87 24.48 -1.22 -15.53
N GLU A 88 25.65 -0.61 -15.39
CA GLU A 88 26.76 -0.76 -16.33
C GLU A 88 27.14 -2.24 -16.48
N GLY A 89 27.11 -2.75 -17.72
CA GLY A 89 27.45 -4.14 -18.05
C GLY A 89 26.31 -5.16 -18.02
N ARG A 90 25.10 -4.78 -17.59
CA ARG A 90 23.91 -5.67 -17.63
C ARG A 90 22.71 -5.06 -18.37
N GLY A 91 22.57 -3.74 -18.33
CA GLY A 91 21.40 -3.02 -18.83
C GLY A 91 20.37 -2.71 -17.73
N PRO A 92 19.11 -2.40 -18.10
CA PRO A 92 18.09 -1.95 -17.15
C PRO A 92 17.61 -3.09 -16.25
N VAL A 93 17.73 -2.90 -14.94
CA VAL A 93 17.21 -3.80 -13.91
C VAL A 93 15.94 -3.22 -13.31
N LYS A 94 14.88 -4.02 -13.39
CA LYS A 94 13.62 -3.79 -12.69
C LYS A 94 13.68 -4.40 -11.31
N PHE A 95 13.30 -3.64 -10.31
CA PHE A 95 13.13 -4.13 -8.94
C PHE A 95 11.99 -3.41 -8.25
N PHE A 96 11.45 -4.02 -7.21
CA PHE A 96 10.34 -3.49 -6.43
C PHE A 96 10.78 -3.19 -5.02
N VAL A 97 10.35 -2.07 -4.47
CA VAL A 97 10.63 -1.69 -3.07
C VAL A 97 9.33 -1.35 -2.38
N HIS A 98 9.19 -1.77 -1.13
CA HIS A 98 8.08 -1.37 -0.29
C HIS A 98 8.48 -0.11 0.48
N LEU A 99 7.72 0.97 0.30
CA LEU A 99 7.97 2.28 0.88
C LEU A 99 6.71 2.80 1.57
N LYS A 100 6.87 3.83 2.40
CA LYS A 100 5.78 4.59 2.99
C LYS A 100 5.52 5.87 2.22
N GLU A 101 4.33 6.43 2.41
CA GLU A 101 3.97 7.75 1.86
C GLU A 101 4.91 8.85 2.35
N GLU A 102 5.32 8.79 3.63
CA GLU A 102 6.20 9.80 4.23
C GLU A 102 7.58 9.87 3.60
N GLU A 103 8.03 8.80 2.92
CA GLU A 103 9.33 8.68 2.26
C GLU A 103 9.28 9.08 0.77
N LEU A 104 8.06 9.18 0.23
CA LEU A 104 7.78 9.45 -1.17
C LEU A 104 7.33 10.90 -1.37
N GLU A 105 7.55 11.37 -2.58
CA GLU A 105 7.03 12.62 -3.14
C GLU A 105 6.30 12.25 -4.43
N PHE A 106 5.01 12.58 -4.53
CA PHE A 106 4.21 12.28 -5.71
C PHE A 106 4.47 13.32 -6.79
N LEU A 107 4.78 12.83 -7.99
CA LEU A 107 4.98 13.63 -9.20
C LEU A 107 3.73 13.43 -10.06
N ASP A 108 2.87 14.45 -10.11
CA ASP A 108 1.67 14.49 -10.97
C ASP A 108 2.00 14.32 -12.47
#